data_AF-A0A9R1WSM0-F1
#
_entry.id   AF-A0A9R1WSM0-F1
#
_cell.length_a   1.000
_cell.length_b   1.000
_cell.length_c   1.000
_cell.angle_alpha   90.00
_cell.angle_beta   90.00
_cell.angle_gamma   90.00
#
_symmetry.space_group_name_H-M   'P 1'
#
loop_
_entity.id
_entity.type
_entity.pdbx_description
1 polymer ?
#
loop_
_entity_poly.entity_id
_entity_poly.type
_entity_poly.pdbx_seq_one_letter_code
_entity_poly.pdbx_strand_id
1 'polypeptide(L)'
;MVKGWLTTTMDKDIRASVKYANTTTEIWNDLNERFGKESAPRAYELKQSLNVTRQDGASVSAYYMKLKKIWDKINVVLPTPRCSGNGCKCEVGKRLVELKEKERLYESLLGLDNEFAVIRTQILAMKPTPTLNNAYHMVEEDEQKRSVDMGRKMTTEVVAFQVSQPNQKDNQSQKK
;
A
#
# COMPACT_ATOMS: atom_id res chain seq x y z
N MET A 1 -21.42 2.03 -35.19
CA MET A 1 -20.19 2.80 -34.91
C MET A 1 -19.30 2.14 -33.83
N VAL A 2 -19.85 1.66 -32.70
CA VAL A 2 -19.07 1.08 -31.58
C VAL A 2 -18.31 -0.22 -31.94
N LYS A 3 -18.93 -1.16 -32.68
CA LYS A 3 -18.30 -2.43 -33.10
C LYS A 3 -17.00 -2.25 -33.90
N GLY A 4 -17.00 -1.30 -34.83
CA GLY A 4 -15.84 -1.00 -35.68
C GLY A 4 -14.68 -0.40 -34.88
N TRP A 5 -14.98 0.50 -33.93
CA TRP A 5 -13.98 1.05 -33.02
C TRP A 5 -13.40 -0.05 -32.12
N LEU A 6 -14.26 -0.86 -31.51
CA LEU A 6 -13.87 -1.94 -30.60
C LEU A 6 -12.98 -2.99 -31.29
N THR A 7 -13.34 -3.41 -32.50
CA THR A 7 -12.52 -4.36 -33.28
C THR A 7 -11.21 -3.75 -33.76
N THR A 8 -11.14 -2.43 -33.95
CA THR A 8 -9.93 -1.74 -34.41
C THR A 8 -8.89 -1.55 -33.31
N THR A 9 -9.33 -1.40 -32.06
CA THR A 9 -8.45 -1.25 -30.89
C THR A 9 -7.94 -2.58 -30.33
N MET A 10 -8.54 -3.70 -30.73
CA MET A 10 -8.12 -5.04 -30.32
C MET A 10 -6.86 -5.52 -31.04
N ASP A 11 -6.07 -6.30 -30.31
CA ASP A 11 -4.96 -7.09 -30.84
C ASP A 11 -5.45 -8.01 -31.98
N LYS A 12 -4.56 -8.35 -32.91
CA LYS A 12 -4.89 -9.09 -34.14
C LYS A 12 -5.52 -10.45 -33.82
N ASP A 13 -5.01 -11.13 -32.80
CA ASP A 13 -5.50 -12.47 -32.43
C ASP A 13 -6.89 -12.41 -31.78
N ILE A 14 -7.12 -11.42 -30.91
CA ILE A 14 -8.42 -11.18 -30.27
C ILE A 14 -9.45 -10.79 -31.32
N ARG A 15 -9.09 -9.88 -32.23
CA ARG A 15 -9.93 -9.44 -33.35
C ARG A 15 -10.35 -10.60 -34.26
N ALA A 16 -9.42 -11.50 -34.57
CA ALA A 16 -9.72 -12.68 -35.39
C ALA A 16 -10.76 -13.58 -34.71
N SER A 17 -10.69 -13.73 -33.38
CA SER A 17 -11.61 -14.58 -32.64
C SER A 17 -13.06 -14.07 -32.59
N VAL A 18 -13.26 -12.75 -32.70
CA VAL A 18 -14.60 -12.12 -32.65
C VAL A 18 -15.12 -11.68 -34.02
N LYS A 19 -14.44 -12.06 -35.11
CA LYS A 19 -14.71 -11.62 -36.49
C LYS A 19 -16.15 -11.86 -36.95
N TYR A 20 -16.76 -12.95 -36.50
CA TYR A 20 -18.11 -13.37 -36.91
C TYR A 20 -19.22 -12.90 -35.98
N ALA A 21 -18.88 -12.26 -34.84
CA ALA A 21 -19.89 -11.70 -33.96
C ALA A 21 -20.64 -10.55 -34.68
N ASN A 22 -21.96 -10.55 -34.61
CA ASN A 22 -22.81 -9.59 -35.32
C ASN A 22 -22.97 -8.29 -34.53
N THR A 23 -23.06 -8.39 -33.21
CA THR A 23 -23.29 -7.25 -32.31
C THR A 23 -22.10 -6.98 -31.39
N THR A 24 -21.97 -5.74 -30.90
CA THR A 24 -20.98 -5.39 -29.87
C THR A 24 -21.22 -6.19 -28.57
N THR A 25 -22.48 -6.50 -28.27
CA THR A 25 -22.86 -7.30 -27.10
C THR A 25 -22.37 -8.74 -27.20
N GLU A 26 -22.47 -9.36 -28.38
CA GLU A 26 -21.88 -10.69 -28.63
C GLU A 26 -20.36 -10.67 -28.46
N ILE A 27 -19.68 -9.65 -29.00
CA ILE A 27 -18.22 -9.47 -28.83
C ILE A 27 -17.88 -9.37 -27.33
N TRP A 28 -18.61 -8.53 -26.59
CA TRP A 28 -18.37 -8.36 -25.16
C TRP A 28 -18.62 -9.64 -24.36
N ASN A 29 -19.72 -10.35 -24.64
CA ASN A 29 -20.06 -11.58 -23.94
C ASN A 29 -19.04 -12.69 -24.21
N ASP A 30 -18.60 -12.88 -25.46
CA ASP A 30 -17.55 -13.86 -25.80
C ASP A 30 -16.25 -13.56 -25.07
N LEU A 31 -15.80 -12.30 -25.09
CA LEU A 31 -14.59 -11.88 -24.40
C LEU A 31 -14.72 -12.00 -22.88
N ASN A 32 -15.88 -11.66 -22.32
CA ASN A 32 -16.14 -11.78 -20.90
C ASN A 32 -16.25 -13.24 -20.44
N GLU A 33 -16.76 -14.14 -21.28
CA GLU A 33 -16.81 -15.57 -20.98
C GLU A 33 -15.42 -16.21 -21.01
N ARG A 34 -14.59 -15.82 -21.99
CA ARG A 34 -13.25 -16.37 -22.20
C ARG A 34 -12.19 -15.75 -21.28
N PHE A 35 -12.29 -14.45 -21.02
CA PHE A 35 -11.28 -13.67 -20.28
C PHE A 35 -11.83 -12.99 -19.03
N GLY A 36 -13.15 -12.89 -18.87
CA GLY A 36 -13.79 -12.22 -17.73
C GLY A 36 -14.09 -13.13 -16.54
N LYS A 37 -13.71 -14.41 -16.59
CA LYS A 37 -13.76 -15.29 -15.42
C LYS A 37 -12.81 -14.75 -14.34
N GLU A 38 -13.34 -14.67 -13.12
CA GLU A 38 -12.56 -14.49 -11.90
C GLU A 38 -11.44 -15.54 -11.89
N SER A 39 -10.21 -15.11 -12.17
CA SER A 39 -9.09 -16.03 -12.19
C SER A 39 -8.72 -16.31 -10.75
N ALA A 40 -9.28 -17.38 -10.18
CA ALA A 40 -8.89 -17.89 -8.86
C ALA A 40 -7.35 -18.01 -8.72
N PRO A 41 -6.58 -18.45 -9.75
CA PRO A 41 -5.12 -18.37 -9.73
C PRO A 41 -4.60 -16.93 -9.56
N ARG A 42 -5.19 -15.95 -10.26
CA ARG A 42 -4.80 -14.55 -10.12
C ARG A 42 -5.12 -13.98 -8.75
N ALA A 43 -6.29 -14.32 -8.20
CA ALA A 43 -6.66 -13.94 -6.84
C ALA A 43 -5.68 -14.53 -5.82
N TYR A 44 -5.31 -15.80 -6.00
CA TYR A 44 -4.31 -16.49 -5.19
C TYR A 44 -2.94 -15.81 -5.25
N GLU A 45 -2.42 -15.54 -6.45
CA GLU A 45 -1.15 -14.82 -6.65
C GLU A 45 -1.14 -13.45 -5.95
N LEU A 46 -2.22 -12.69 -6.09
CA LEU A 46 -2.33 -11.36 -5.47
C LEU A 46 -2.40 -11.46 -3.94
N LYS A 47 -3.15 -12.44 -3.40
CA LYS A 47 -3.21 -12.70 -1.96
C LYS A 47 -1.87 -13.18 -1.40
N GLN A 48 -1.14 -14.02 -2.14
CA GLN A 48 0.21 -14.42 -1.77
C GLN A 48 1.17 -13.23 -1.78
N SER A 49 1.14 -12.42 -2.85
CA SER A 49 1.95 -11.20 -2.96
C SER A 49 1.68 -10.23 -1.81
N LEU A 50 0.42 -10.10 -1.39
CA LEU A 50 0.04 -9.26 -0.26
C LEU A 50 0.69 -9.75 1.05
N ASN A 51 0.61 -11.05 1.34
CA ASN A 51 1.13 -11.63 2.58
C ASN A 51 2.65 -11.57 2.72
N VAL A 52 3.37 -11.61 1.59
CA VAL A 52 4.85 -11.52 1.58
C VAL A 52 5.35 -10.08 1.47
N THR A 53 4.48 -9.11 1.22
CA THR A 53 4.90 -7.70 1.11
C THR A 53 5.27 -7.16 2.49
N ARG A 54 6.52 -6.70 2.60
CA ARG A 54 7.07 -6.06 3.80
C ARG A 54 7.65 -4.69 3.43
N GLN A 55 7.89 -3.86 4.45
CA GLN A 55 8.51 -2.55 4.28
C GLN A 55 9.98 -2.69 3.84
N ASP A 56 10.74 -3.60 4.47
CA ASP A 56 12.10 -4.00 4.08
C ASP A 56 13.06 -2.80 3.89
N GLY A 57 13.01 -1.84 4.81
CA GLY A 57 13.84 -0.63 4.81
C GLY A 57 13.43 0.44 3.79
N ALA A 58 12.34 0.25 3.05
CA ALA A 58 11.76 1.31 2.22
C ALA A 58 11.02 2.34 3.08
N SER A 59 10.78 3.54 2.53
CA SER A 59 9.94 4.53 3.22
C SER A 59 8.52 4.02 3.45
N VAL A 60 7.87 4.49 4.51
CA VAL A 60 6.48 4.14 4.83
C VAL A 60 5.55 4.44 3.65
N SER A 61 5.76 5.57 2.98
CA SER A 61 5.01 5.96 1.78
C SER A 61 5.18 5.01 0.60
N ALA A 62 6.40 4.55 0.33
CA ALA A 62 6.70 3.61 -0.76
C ALA A 62 6.09 2.23 -0.48
N TYR A 63 6.20 1.76 0.76
CA TYR A 63 5.57 0.52 1.22
C TYR A 63 4.04 0.57 1.09
N TYR A 64 3.41 1.64 1.60
CA TYR A 64 1.96 1.80 1.53
C TYR A 64 1.43 1.86 0.09
N MET A 65 2.18 2.52 -0.81
CA MET A 65 1.83 2.57 -2.23
C MET A 65 1.89 1.18 -2.91
N LYS A 66 2.87 0.33 -2.53
CA LYS A 66 2.93 -1.07 -3.01
C LYS A 66 1.70 -1.84 -2.56
N LEU A 67 1.33 -1.75 -1.27
CA LEU A 67 0.13 -2.40 -0.73
C LEU A 67 -1.14 -1.93 -1.44
N LYS A 68 -1.31 -0.60 -1.60
CA LYS A 68 -2.46 0.00 -2.29
C LYS A 68 -2.62 -0.56 -3.69
N LYS A 69 -1.53 -0.67 -4.46
CA LYS A 69 -1.55 -1.26 -5.80
C LYS A 69 -2.01 -2.72 -5.80
N ILE A 70 -1.63 -3.51 -4.78
CA ILE A 70 -2.08 -4.90 -4.66
C ILE A 70 -3.57 -4.95 -4.28
N TRP A 71 -4.00 -4.16 -3.29
CA TRP A 71 -5.40 -4.08 -2.90
C TRP A 71 -6.32 -3.64 -4.04
N ASP A 72 -5.90 -2.68 -4.86
CA ASP A 72 -6.65 -2.23 -6.02
C ASP A 72 -6.83 -3.35 -7.05
N LYS A 73 -5.77 -4.12 -7.32
CA LYS A 73 -5.87 -5.31 -8.18
C LYS A 73 -6.78 -6.39 -7.57
N ILE A 74 -6.70 -6.61 -6.25
CA ILE A 74 -7.60 -7.55 -5.56
C ILE A 74 -9.05 -7.08 -5.66
N ASN A 75 -9.34 -5.77 -5.60
CA ASN A 75 -10.71 -5.27 -5.74
C ASN A 75 -11.29 -5.50 -7.14
N VAL A 76 -10.44 -5.54 -8.17
CA VAL A 76 -10.86 -5.84 -9.54
C VAL A 76 -11.19 -7.32 -9.70
N VAL A 77 -10.36 -8.20 -9.12
CA VAL A 77 -10.55 -9.66 -9.23
C VAL A 77 -11.63 -10.17 -8.28
N LEU A 78 -11.64 -9.66 -7.04
CA LEU A 78 -12.56 -10.01 -5.96
C LEU A 78 -13.37 -8.76 -5.55
N PRO A 79 -14.36 -8.35 -6.37
CA PRO A 79 -15.18 -7.19 -6.08
C PRO A 79 -16.00 -7.43 -4.80
N THR A 80 -16.12 -6.41 -3.95
CA THR A 80 -16.95 -6.51 -2.75
C THR A 80 -18.41 -6.68 -3.18
N PRO A 81 -19.09 -7.77 -2.77
CA PRO A 81 -20.46 -8.01 -3.19
C PRO A 81 -21.37 -6.90 -2.68
N ARG A 82 -22.24 -6.39 -3.56
CA ARG A 82 -23.26 -5.40 -3.23
C ARG A 82 -24.62 -6.09 -3.26
N CYS A 83 -25.52 -5.65 -2.38
CA CYS A 83 -26.88 -6.17 -2.41
C CYS A 83 -27.53 -5.81 -3.76
N SER A 84 -28.07 -6.80 -4.45
CA SER A 84 -28.64 -6.67 -5.80
C SER A 84 -29.99 -5.91 -5.83
N GLY A 85 -30.53 -5.52 -4.68
CA GLY A 85 -31.78 -4.76 -4.61
C GLY A 85 -31.53 -3.27 -4.80
N ASN A 86 -31.96 -2.71 -5.93
CA ASN A 86 -32.10 -1.25 -6.08
C ASN A 86 -32.96 -0.74 -4.91
N GLY A 87 -32.36 0.02 -3.99
CA GLY A 87 -33.04 0.54 -2.80
C GLY A 87 -32.91 -0.31 -1.52
N CYS A 88 -32.01 -1.31 -1.46
CA CYS A 88 -31.78 -2.03 -0.20
C CYS A 88 -31.25 -1.08 0.88
N LYS A 89 -32.03 -0.90 1.97
CA LYS A 89 -31.59 -0.20 3.19
C LYS A 89 -30.67 -1.04 4.07
N CYS A 90 -30.25 -2.22 3.60
CA CYS A 90 -29.41 -3.13 4.35
C CYS A 90 -27.99 -2.55 4.52
N GLU A 91 -27.52 -2.48 5.77
CA GLU A 91 -26.17 -1.99 6.08
C GLU A 91 -25.07 -3.02 5.81
N VAL A 92 -25.41 -4.19 5.27
CA VAL A 92 -24.46 -5.29 5.00
C VAL A 92 -23.33 -4.83 4.08
N GLY A 93 -23.64 -4.08 3.02
CA GLY A 93 -22.61 -3.55 2.12
C GLY A 93 -21.64 -2.60 2.82
N LYS A 94 -22.14 -1.75 3.71
CA LYS A 94 -21.30 -0.84 4.52
C LYS A 94 -20.39 -1.63 5.46
N ARG A 95 -20.96 -2.60 6.20
CA ARG A 95 -20.20 -3.46 7.13
C ARG A 95 -19.13 -4.27 6.41
N LEU A 96 -19.39 -4.76 5.19
CA LEU A 96 -18.38 -5.46 4.38
C LEU A 96 -17.21 -4.54 3.97
N VAL A 97 -17.50 -3.29 3.64
CA VAL A 97 -16.46 -2.29 3.33
C VAL A 97 -15.65 -1.97 4.59
N GLU A 98 -16.30 -1.74 5.72
CA GLU A 98 -15.64 -1.47 7.01
C GLU A 98 -14.74 -2.63 7.45
N LEU A 99 -15.22 -3.88 7.32
CA LEU A 99 -14.42 -5.07 7.60
C LEU A 99 -13.19 -5.15 6.69
N LYS A 100 -13.36 -4.87 5.39
CA LYS A 100 -12.26 -4.87 4.42
C LYS A 100 -11.23 -3.78 4.71
N GLU A 101 -11.67 -2.58 5.11
CA GLU A 101 -10.77 -1.51 5.52
C GLU A 101 -10.00 -1.85 6.80
N LYS A 102 -10.67 -2.54 7.74
CA LYS A 102 -10.06 -3.02 8.97
C LYS A 102 -9.03 -4.14 8.71
N GLU A 103 -9.32 -5.06 7.80
CA GLU A 103 -8.33 -6.07 7.36
C GLU A 103 -7.10 -5.40 6.75
N ARG A 104 -7.29 -4.42 5.85
CA ARG A 104 -6.18 -3.66 5.25
C ARG A 104 -5.31 -2.94 6.28
N LEU A 105 -5.92 -2.42 7.34
CA LEU A 105 -5.19 -1.83 8.45
C LEU A 105 -4.29 -2.86 9.14
N TYR A 106 -4.81 -4.05 9.42
CA TYR A 106 -3.99 -5.09 10.05
C TYR A 106 -2.89 -5.60 9.13
N GLU A 107 -3.20 -5.82 7.85
CA GLU A 107 -2.22 -6.20 6.82
C GLU A 107 -1.10 -5.15 6.72
N SER A 108 -1.43 -3.86 6.71
CA SER A 108 -0.43 -2.79 6.63
C SER A 108 0.49 -2.76 7.84
N LEU A 109 -0.07 -2.87 9.05
CA LEU A 109 0.68 -2.88 10.31
C LEU A 109 1.56 -4.14 10.47
N LEU A 110 1.14 -5.28 9.95
CA LEU A 110 1.89 -6.53 10.02
C LEU A 110 3.17 -6.48 9.20
N GLY A 111 3.16 -5.81 8.05
CA GLY A 111 4.33 -5.73 7.17
C GLY A 111 5.28 -4.56 7.45
N LEU A 112 4.96 -3.68 8.41
CA LEU A 112 5.88 -2.63 8.87
C LEU A 112 7.12 -3.20 9.56
N ASP A 113 8.26 -2.53 9.38
CA ASP A 113 9.52 -2.91 9.99
C ASP A 113 9.49 -2.77 11.52
N ASN A 114 10.40 -3.48 12.20
CA ASN A 114 10.41 -3.53 13.67
C ASN A 114 10.67 -2.17 14.33
N GLU A 115 11.28 -1.23 13.61
CA GLU A 115 11.46 0.14 14.08
C GLU A 115 10.13 0.79 14.46
N PHE A 116 9.05 0.46 13.77
CA PHE A 116 7.69 0.98 14.00
C PHE A 116 6.88 0.18 15.03
N ALA A 117 7.50 -0.73 15.79
CA ALA A 117 6.79 -1.57 16.77
C ALA A 117 6.02 -0.77 17.84
N VAL A 118 6.56 0.37 18.27
CA VAL A 118 5.93 1.25 19.27
C VAL A 118 4.65 1.86 18.71
N ILE A 119 4.73 2.54 17.55
CA ILE A 119 3.56 3.17 16.93
C ILE A 119 2.50 2.13 16.53
N ARG A 120 2.92 0.93 16.09
CA ARG A 120 2.00 -0.19 15.85
C ARG A 120 1.22 -0.58 17.11
N THR A 121 1.90 -0.71 18.24
CA THR A 121 1.25 -1.04 19.52
C THR A 121 0.29 0.05 19.96
N GLN A 122 0.69 1.32 19.80
CA GLN A 122 -0.16 2.47 20.11
C GLN A 122 -1.44 2.47 19.26
N ILE A 123 -1.30 2.29 17.94
CA ILE A 123 -2.44 2.21 17.01
C ILE A 123 -3.40 1.07 17.38
N LEU A 124 -2.87 -0.10 17.76
CA LEU A 124 -3.67 -1.25 18.18
C LEU A 124 -4.37 -1.05 19.53
N ALA A 125 -3.82 -0.20 20.40
CA ALA A 125 -4.40 0.12 21.71
C ALA A 125 -5.52 1.19 21.65
N MET A 126 -5.63 1.94 20.56
CA MET A 126 -6.64 3.01 20.41
C MET A 126 -8.07 2.44 20.33
N LYS A 127 -9.00 3.11 21.02
CA LYS A 127 -10.45 2.83 20.98
C LYS A 127 -11.22 4.12 20.68
N PRO A 128 -11.95 4.21 19.53
CA PRO A 128 -12.08 3.20 18.48
C PRO A 128 -10.78 3.02 17.66
N THR A 129 -10.63 1.86 17.03
CA THR A 129 -9.49 1.58 16.14
C THR A 129 -9.49 2.60 14.99
N PRO A 130 -8.36 3.26 14.70
CA PRO A 130 -8.31 4.29 13.67
C PRO A 130 -8.57 3.72 12.28
N THR A 131 -8.94 4.57 11.34
CA THR A 131 -9.05 4.20 9.93
C THR A 131 -7.68 3.91 9.33
N LEU A 132 -7.63 3.17 8.23
CA LEU A 132 -6.40 2.88 7.50
C LEU A 132 -5.61 4.16 7.18
N ASN A 133 -6.30 5.21 6.74
CA ASN A 133 -5.67 6.48 6.37
C ASN A 133 -5.10 7.22 7.59
N ASN A 134 -5.83 7.23 8.71
CA ASN A 134 -5.34 7.84 9.95
C ASN A 134 -4.12 7.09 10.49
N ALA A 135 -4.16 5.75 10.47
CA ALA A 135 -3.01 4.93 10.85
C ALA A 135 -1.79 5.18 9.96
N TYR A 136 -1.99 5.32 8.64
CA TYR A 136 -0.91 5.70 7.73
C TYR A 136 -0.26 7.03 8.12
N HIS A 137 -1.05 8.08 8.35
CA HIS A 137 -0.53 9.39 8.77
C HIS A 137 0.22 9.32 10.10
N MET A 138 -0.27 8.55 11.06
CA MET A 138 0.42 8.37 12.35
C MET A 138 1.80 7.73 12.19
N VAL A 139 1.93 6.73 11.31
CA VAL A 139 3.21 6.06 11.05
C VAL A 139 4.15 6.95 10.24
N GLU A 140 3.62 7.71 9.27
CA GLU A 140 4.39 8.69 8.49
C GLU A 140 4.95 9.82 9.37
N GLU A 141 4.15 10.34 10.32
CA GLU A 141 4.64 11.30 11.31
C GLU A 141 5.73 10.71 12.23
N ASP A 142 5.61 9.44 12.61
CA ASP A 142 6.62 8.75 13.42
C ASP A 142 7.94 8.59 12.64
N GLU A 143 7.86 8.24 11.36
CA GLU A 143 9.03 8.18 10.46
C GLU A 143 9.75 9.53 10.37
N GLN A 144 9.00 10.62 10.16
CA GLN A 144 9.56 11.98 10.13
C GLN A 144 10.21 12.36 11.47
N LYS A 145 9.53 12.14 12.59
CA LYS A 145 10.08 12.43 13.94
C LYS A 145 11.38 11.67 14.20
N ARG A 146 11.45 10.40 13.79
CA ARG A 146 12.66 9.58 13.93
C ARG A 146 13.82 10.09 13.09
N SER A 147 13.57 10.50 11.85
CA SER A 147 14.61 11.08 11.00
C SER A 147 15.22 12.35 11.63
N VAL A 148 14.40 13.18 12.27
CA VAL A 148 14.87 14.38 12.98
C VAL A 148 15.66 14.02 14.25
N ASP A 149 15.18 13.06 15.04
CA ASP A 149 15.88 12.61 16.25
C ASP A 149 17.24 11.96 15.93
N MET A 150 17.32 11.17 14.86
CA MET A 150 18.59 10.62 14.36
C MET A 150 19.56 11.72 13.93
N GLY A 151 19.08 12.76 13.24
CA GLY A 151 19.88 13.94 12.91
C GLY A 151 20.40 14.69 14.15
N ARG A 152 19.60 14.77 15.22
CA ARG A 152 20.00 15.39 16.48
C ARG A 152 21.04 14.55 17.25
N LYS A 153 20.90 13.23 17.25
CA LYS A 153 21.89 12.33 17.86
C LYS A 153 23.24 12.42 17.17
N MET A 154 23.25 12.41 15.83
CA MET A 154 24.47 12.56 15.05
C MET A 154 25.18 13.91 15.29
N THR A 155 24.42 15.01 15.40
CA THR A 155 25.01 16.32 15.72
C THR A 155 25.57 16.40 17.15
N THR A 156 24.90 15.74 18.12
CA THR A 156 25.37 15.70 19.51
C THR A 156 26.67 14.91 19.65
N GLU A 157 26.81 13.78 18.96
CA GLU A 157 28.03 12.97 18.95
C GLU A 157 29.20 13.72 18.29
N VAL A 158 28.97 14.41 17.17
CA VAL A 158 30.00 15.24 16.50
C VAL A 158 30.50 16.35 17.42
N VAL A 159 29.60 17.04 18.13
CA VAL A 159 29.98 18.10 19.08
C VAL A 159 30.74 17.52 20.27
N ALA A 160 30.33 16.37 20.82
CA ALA A 160 31.04 15.70 21.91
C ALA A 160 32.45 15.25 21.51
N PHE A 161 32.63 14.77 20.27
CA PHE A 161 33.94 14.38 19.76
C PHE A 161 34.87 15.58 19.53
N GLN A 162 34.31 16.72 19.12
CA GLN A 162 35.06 17.96 18.93
C GLN A 162 35.49 18.61 20.24
N VAL A 163 34.69 18.47 21.31
CA VAL A 163 35.03 18.91 22.68
C VAL A 163 36.07 17.99 23.34
N SER A 164 36.11 16.71 22.95
CA SER A 164 37.03 15.71 23.51
C SER A 164 38.45 15.77 22.93
N GLN A 165 38.74 16.64 21.95
CA GLN A 165 40.13 16.91 21.53
C GLN A 165 40.78 17.88 22.52
N PRO A 166 41.75 17.45 23.34
CA PRO A 166 42.49 18.37 24.18
C PRO A 166 43.36 19.24 23.28
N ASN A 167 43.12 20.55 23.32
CA ASN A 167 43.93 21.56 22.67
C ASN A 167 45.31 21.59 23.36
N GLN A 168 46.24 20.73 22.94
CA GLN A 168 47.65 20.81 23.31
C GLN A 168 48.26 22.07 22.66
N LYS A 169 48.10 23.21 23.32
CA LYS A 169 48.99 24.36 23.17
C LYS A 169 49.78 24.50 24.45
N ASP A 170 50.87 23.73 24.53
CA ASP A 170 51.89 23.94 25.56
C ASP A 170 52.57 25.28 25.33
N ASN A 171 52.45 26.12 26.35
CA ASN A 171 53.18 27.38 26.53
C ASN A 171 54.70 27.10 26.50
N GLN A 172 55.38 27.49 25.43
CA GLN A 172 56.82 27.70 25.52
C GLN A 172 57.10 28.93 26.38
N SER A 173 57.84 28.64 27.44
CA SER A 173 58.09 29.48 28.59
C SER A 173 58.91 30.73 28.27
N GLN A 174 58.54 31.83 28.92
CA GLN A 174 59.50 32.85 29.34
C GLN A 174 60.63 32.19 30.14
N LYS A 175 61.89 32.40 29.73
CA LYS A 175 63.02 32.55 30.67
C LYS A 175 64.30 33.04 29.96
N LYS A 176 64.71 34.23 30.43
CA LYS A 176 66.03 34.88 30.38
C LYS A 176 66.57 35.37 29.04
#